data_AF-A0A9Q3YGE1-F1
#
_entry.id   AF-A0A9Q3YGE1-F1
#
_cell.length_a   1.000
_cell.length_b   1.000
_cell.length_c   1.000
_cell.angle_alpha   90.00
_cell.angle_beta   90.00
_cell.angle_gamma   90.00
#
_symmetry.space_group_name_H-M   'P 1'
#
loop_
_entity.id
_entity.type
_entity.pdbx_description
1 polymer ?
#
loop_
_entity_poly.entity_id
_entity_poly.type
_entity_poly.pdbx_seq_one_letter_code
_entity_poly.pdbx_strand_id
1 'polypeptide(L)'
;MKYHQPTKSFVIEANTIERVAESIKYSLKMVREAGGKPLKPYDVNGMMDDCDHAQATIMDIADALDIDLGHRRFNMLDLSTSR
;
A
#
# COMPACT_ATOMS: atom_id res chain seq x y z
N MET A 1 18.21 3.16 2.89
CA MET A 1 19.04 2.37 3.83
C MET A 1 20.40 3.04 3.99
N LYS A 2 21.00 2.92 5.17
CA LYS A 2 22.40 3.28 5.42
C LYS A 2 23.08 2.13 6.15
N TYR A 3 24.36 1.90 5.90
CA TYR A 3 25.12 0.94 6.67
C TYR A 3 25.57 1.57 7.99
N HIS A 4 25.10 1.04 9.11
CA HIS A 4 25.50 1.49 10.43
C HIS A 4 26.74 0.71 10.88
N GLN A 5 27.91 1.32 10.66
CA GLN A 5 29.21 0.70 10.89
C GLN A 5 29.39 0.16 12.33
N PRO A 6 28.91 0.83 13.41
CA PRO A 6 29.09 0.34 14.78
C PRO A 6 28.35 -0.97 15.08
N THR A 7 27.11 -1.13 14.61
CA THR A 7 26.30 -2.33 14.85
C THR A 7 26.41 -3.37 13.72
N LYS A 8 27.16 -3.07 12.65
CA LYS A 8 27.28 -3.91 11.45
C LYS A 8 25.94 -4.26 10.81
N SER A 9 24.95 -3.37 10.93
CA SER A 9 23.60 -3.59 10.40
C SER A 9 23.20 -2.50 9.40
N PHE A 10 22.23 -2.81 8.55
CA PHE A 10 21.52 -1.78 7.79
C PHE A 10 20.47 -1.13 8.68
N VAL A 11 20.40 0.20 8.62
CA VAL A 11 19.38 0.99 9.31
C VAL A 11 18.53 1.69 8.26
N ILE A 12 17.23 1.68 8.50
CA ILE A 12 16.25 2.47 7.75
C ILE A 12 15.65 3.48 8.72
N GLU A 13 15.67 4.75 8.31
CA GLU A 13 15.01 5.82 9.07
C GLU A 13 13.49 5.59 9.03
N ALA A 14 12.79 5.77 10.15
CA ALA A 14 11.33 5.58 10.21
C ALA A 14 10.58 6.38 9.12
N ASN A 15 10.99 7.64 8.89
CA ASN A 15 10.46 8.50 7.82
C ASN A 15 10.58 7.87 6.41
N THR A 16 11.57 7.01 6.17
CA THR A 16 11.66 6.29 4.88
C THR A 16 10.52 5.27 4.76
N ILE A 17 10.22 4.54 5.83
CA ILE A 17 9.11 3.57 5.84
C ILE A 17 7.76 4.30 5.72
N GLU A 18 7.58 5.41 6.45
CA GLU A 18 6.36 6.23 6.38
C GLU A 18 6.10 6.71 4.95
N ARG A 19 7.12 7.28 4.28
CA ARG A 19 6.99 7.73 2.88
C ARG A 19 6.70 6.60 1.90
N VAL A 20 7.27 5.41 2.12
CA VAL A 20 6.96 4.22 1.30
C VAL A 20 5.51 3.81 1.50
N ALA A 21 5.02 3.76 2.75
CA ALA A 21 3.63 3.43 3.05
C ALA A 21 2.66 4.44 2.41
N GLU A 22 2.97 5.75 2.46
CA GLU A 22 2.20 6.79 1.77
C GLU A 22 2.19 6.58 0.25
N SER A 23 3.34 6.30 -0.35
CA SER A 23 3.45 6.06 -1.80
C SER A 23 2.64 4.84 -2.24
N ILE A 24 2.63 3.78 -1.43
CA ILE A 24 1.80 2.59 -1.66
C ILE A 24 0.32 2.94 -1.60
N LYS A 25 -0.12 3.66 -0.56
CA LYS A 25 -1.52 4.12 -0.41
C LYS A 25 -1.94 5.03 -1.56
N TYR A 26 -1.06 5.91 -2.03
CA TYR A 26 -1.31 6.76 -3.19
C TYR A 26 -1.44 5.94 -4.48
N SER A 27 -0.58 4.94 -4.68
CA SER A 27 -0.66 4.04 -5.83
C SER A 27 -2.01 3.29 -5.88
N LEU A 28 -2.47 2.77 -4.73
CA LEU A 28 -3.78 2.15 -4.60
C LEU A 28 -4.92 3.12 -4.95
N LYS A 29 -4.82 4.38 -4.50
CA LYS A 29 -5.80 5.43 -4.81
C LYS A 29 -5.89 5.65 -6.32
N MET A 30 -4.76 5.80 -7.00
CA MET A 30 -4.73 6.03 -8.45
C MET A 30 -5.35 4.86 -9.23
N VAL A 31 -5.11 3.62 -8.81
CA VAL A 31 -5.74 2.44 -9.42
C VAL A 31 -7.26 2.48 -9.24
N ARG A 32 -7.74 2.83 -8.04
CA ARG A 32 -9.19 2.96 -7.81
C ARG A 32 -9.83 4.06 -8.64
N GLU A 33 -9.19 5.22 -8.72
CA GLU A 33 -9.69 6.34 -9.54
C GLU A 33 -9.73 5.97 -11.02
N ALA A 34 -8.69 5.30 -11.53
CA ALA A 34 -8.65 4.82 -12.91
C ALA A 34 -9.73 3.77 -13.21
N GLY A 35 -10.03 2.88 -12.25
CA GLY A 35 -11.07 1.86 -12.36
C GLY A 35 -12.47 2.31 -11.96
N GLY A 36 -12.68 3.59 -11.58
CA GLY A 36 -13.96 4.09 -11.10
C GLY A 36 -14.44 3.47 -9.77
N LYS A 37 -13.53 2.96 -8.94
CA LYS A 37 -13.83 2.27 -7.68
C LYS A 37 -13.89 3.24 -6.49
N PRO A 38 -14.65 2.93 -5.42
CA PRO A 38 -14.75 3.80 -4.25
C PRO A 38 -13.41 3.98 -3.51
N LEU A 39 -13.09 5.21 -3.11
CA LEU A 39 -11.91 5.49 -2.25
C LEU A 39 -12.14 5.12 -0.78
N LYS A 40 -13.40 5.05 -0.35
CA LYS A 40 -13.77 4.51 0.97
C LYS A 40 -13.85 2.99 0.93
N PRO A 41 -13.87 2.30 2.08
CA PRO A 41 -14.07 0.85 2.12
C PRO A 41 -15.32 0.41 1.36
N TYR A 42 -15.22 -0.68 0.60
CA TYR A 42 -16.31 -1.21 -0.23
C TYR A 42 -16.26 -2.73 -0.34
N ASP A 43 -17.38 -3.35 -0.68
CA ASP A 43 -17.46 -4.78 -0.97
C ASP A 43 -17.04 -5.09 -2.40
N VAL A 44 -16.19 -6.11 -2.57
CA VAL A 44 -15.84 -6.66 -3.88
C VAL A 44 -16.89 -7.70 -4.24
N ASN A 45 -17.78 -7.34 -5.18
CA ASN A 45 -18.85 -8.21 -5.65
C ASN A 45 -18.45 -8.83 -7.00
N GLY A 46 -18.52 -10.16 -7.11
CA GLY A 46 -18.26 -10.88 -8.35
C GLY A 46 -16.79 -11.23 -8.57
N MET A 47 -16.42 -11.46 -9.83
CA MET A 47 -15.02 -11.72 -10.22
C MET A 47 -14.20 -10.44 -10.13
N MET A 48 -12.95 -10.59 -9.68
CA MET A 48 -11.97 -9.50 -9.69
C MET A 48 -11.68 -9.06 -11.12
N ASP A 49 -11.60 -7.75 -11.33
CA ASP A 49 -11.11 -7.17 -12.57
C ASP A 49 -9.60 -6.86 -12.48
N ASP A 50 -9.04 -6.33 -13.57
CA ASP A 50 -7.62 -5.96 -13.64
C ASP A 50 -7.22 -4.93 -12.58
N CYS A 51 -8.13 -4.03 -12.18
CA CYS A 51 -7.87 -3.04 -11.14
C CYS A 51 -7.85 -3.68 -9.75
N ASP A 52 -8.68 -4.70 -9.50
CA ASP A 52 -8.64 -5.48 -8.27
C ASP A 52 -7.36 -6.31 -8.18
N HIS A 53 -6.92 -6.93 -9.29
CA HIS A 53 -5.65 -7.66 -9.35
C HIS A 53 -4.43 -6.73 -9.15
N ALA A 54 -4.44 -5.55 -9.76
CA ALA A 54 -3.40 -4.55 -9.55
C ALA A 54 -3.34 -4.09 -8.09
N GLN A 55 -4.49 -3.79 -7.48
CA GLN A 55 -4.55 -3.43 -6.06
C GLN A 55 -4.05 -4.56 -5.15
N ALA A 56 -4.44 -5.82 -5.41
CA ALA A 56 -3.96 -6.97 -4.65
C ALA A 56 -2.43 -7.12 -4.74
N THR A 57 -1.86 -6.97 -5.94
CA THR A 57 -0.40 -7.03 -6.14
C THR A 57 0.32 -5.92 -5.36
N ILE A 58 -0.27 -4.72 -5.29
CA ILE A 58 0.29 -3.62 -4.49
C ILE A 58 0.22 -3.92 -2.98
N MET A 59 -0.82 -4.61 -2.51
CA MET A 59 -0.87 -5.09 -1.12
C MET A 59 0.20 -6.14 -0.84
N ASP A 60 0.46 -7.05 -1.78
CA ASP A 60 1.51 -8.06 -1.64
C ASP A 60 2.91 -7.41 -1.55
N ILE A 61 3.13 -6.28 -2.23
CA ILE A 61 4.37 -5.49 -2.09
C ILE A 61 4.50 -4.93 -0.67
N ALA A 62 3.40 -4.44 -0.08
CA ALA A 62 3.43 -3.93 1.29
C ALA A 62 3.73 -5.05 2.30
N ASP A 63 3.12 -6.22 2.12
CA ASP A 63 3.36 -7.41 2.96
C ASP A 63 4.81 -7.90 2.84
N ALA A 64 5.36 -7.95 1.62
CA ALA A 64 6.76 -8.32 1.38
C ALA A 64 7.77 -7.35 2.01
N LEU A 65 7.38 -6.10 2.24
CA LEU A 65 8.17 -5.09 2.92
C LEU A 65 7.89 -5.02 4.43
N ASP A 66 7.00 -5.88 4.95
CA ASP A 66 6.54 -5.92 6.34
C ASP A 66 5.92 -4.56 6.79
N ILE A 67 5.19 -3.92 5.87
CA ILE A 67 4.51 -2.63 6.10
C ILE A 67 3.01 -2.86 6.29
N ASP A 68 2.52 -2.68 7.51
CA ASP A 68 1.08 -2.69 7.79
C ASP A 68 0.43 -1.37 7.34
N LEU A 69 -0.47 -1.45 6.35
CA LEU A 69 -1.22 -0.31 5.83
C LEU A 69 -2.52 -0.02 6.61
N GLY A 70 -2.87 -0.87 7.58
CA GLY A 70 -4.07 -0.80 8.42
C GLY A 70 -5.11 -1.89 8.11
N HIS A 71 -5.00 -2.56 6.95
CA HIS A 71 -5.85 -3.68 6.56
C HIS A 71 -5.11 -4.62 5.60
N ARG A 72 -5.47 -5.91 5.63
CA ARG A 72 -4.90 -6.94 4.73
C ARG A 72 -5.53 -7.00 3.35
N ARG A 73 -6.75 -6.49 3.18
CA ARG A 73 -7.47 -6.50 1.90
C ARG A 73 -7.51 -5.11 1.32
N PHE A 74 -7.16 -5.00 0.03
CA PHE A 74 -7.07 -3.71 -0.65
C PHE A 74 -8.36 -2.90 -0.56
N ASN A 75 -9.54 -3.53 -0.67
CA ASN A 75 -10.85 -2.87 -0.70
C ASN A 75 -11.32 -2.32 0.66
N MET A 76 -10.65 -2.70 1.75
CA MET A 76 -10.99 -2.25 3.11
C MET A 76 -10.24 -0.98 3.51
N LEU A 77 -9.26 -0.54 2.73
CA LEU A 77 -8.53 0.70 3.01
C LEU A 77 -9.38 1.93 2.65
N ASP A 78 -9.40 2.91 3.56
CA ASP A 78 -9.83 4.28 3.23
C ASP A 78 -8.65 5.04 2.63
N LEU A 79 -8.80 5.42 1.36
CA LEU A 79 -7.80 6.11 0.56
C LEU A 79 -8.21 7.56 0.25
N SER A 80 -9.31 8.04 0.83
CA SER A 80 -9.82 9.40 0.59
C SER A 80 -8.87 10.50 1.08
N THR A 81 -8.00 10.17 2.04
CA THR A 81 -7.03 11.11 2.62
C THR A 81 -5.61 10.92 2.11
N SER A 82 -5.35 9.91 1.27
CA SER A 82 -4.03 9.65 0.70
C SER A 82 -3.65 10.78 -0.26
N ARG A 83 -2.50 11.41 0.01
CA ARG A 83 -1.96 12.55 -0.76
C ARG A 83 -0.90 12.09 -1.74
#